data_AF-A0A011USB1-F1
#
_entry.id   AF-A0A011USB1-F1
#
_cell.length_a   1.000
_cell.length_b   1.000
_cell.length_c   1.000
_cell.angle_alpha   90.00
_cell.angle_beta   90.00
_cell.angle_gamma   90.00
#
_symmetry.space_group_name_H-M   'P 1'
#
loop_
_entity.id
_entity.type
_entity.pdbx_description
1 polymer ?
#
loop_
_entity_poly.entity_id
_entity_poly.type
_entity_poly.pdbx_seq_one_letter_code
_entity_poly.pdbx_strand_id
1 'polypeptide(L)'
;MSRDIFRSRLAKREELEIQIAKQIGELLREHDPTLHLPGIRTASGLAAMIAAQIAVQPQSVQRSMASLEDHLTELATDFVANVVETAQSNLDQGIKRFYAAAPINRDGLQLPDDWAGPVAGPSLIEKHFGINRSTLHRWHKRGDCIALNAKTSKKPVFPLKQFLDGRPVDGLAQVITVFGDQREAWQWLIAPNTELDDEPPIDLLIEGEQDRVIELARSSRS
;
A
#
# COMPACT_ATOMS: atom_id res chain seq x y z
N MET A 1 10.54 -4.77 -30.07
CA MET A 1 11.57 -5.14 -29.07
C MET A 1 10.98 -6.20 -28.15
N SER A 2 11.57 -7.39 -28.09
CA SER A 2 10.91 -8.62 -27.60
C SER A 2 10.79 -8.69 -26.07
N ARG A 3 9.65 -9.21 -25.58
CA ARG A 3 9.35 -9.51 -24.16
C ARG A 3 10.43 -10.37 -23.49
N ASP A 4 11.14 -11.18 -24.26
CA ASP A 4 12.17 -12.10 -23.77
C ASP A 4 13.43 -11.39 -23.30
N ILE A 5 13.80 -10.29 -23.95
CA ILE A 5 14.96 -9.47 -23.55
C ILE A 5 14.70 -8.80 -22.21
N PHE A 6 13.47 -8.31 -22.00
CA PHE A 6 13.05 -7.70 -20.74
C PHE A 6 13.03 -8.73 -19.60
N ARG A 7 12.46 -9.91 -19.83
CA ARG A 7 12.45 -11.01 -18.84
C ARG A 7 13.86 -11.48 -18.47
N SER A 8 14.75 -11.63 -19.45
CA SER A 8 16.14 -12.03 -19.20
C SER A 8 16.90 -11.01 -18.35
N ARG A 9 16.69 -9.70 -18.60
CA ARG A 9 17.31 -8.64 -17.79
C ARG A 9 16.75 -8.61 -16.37
N LEU A 10 15.45 -8.85 -16.20
CA LEU A 10 14.82 -8.91 -14.88
C LEU A 10 15.34 -10.10 -14.06
N ALA A 11 15.44 -11.28 -14.66
CA ALA A 11 15.97 -12.46 -13.98
C ALA A 11 17.43 -12.28 -13.53
N LYS A 12 18.28 -11.69 -14.39
CA LYS A 12 19.67 -11.36 -14.04
C LYS A 12 19.79 -10.34 -12.92
N ARG A 13 18.82 -9.42 -12.80
CA ARG A 13 18.75 -8.45 -11.72
C ARG A 13 18.44 -9.12 -10.38
N GLU A 14 17.43 -9.99 -10.35
CA GLU A 14 17.02 -10.70 -9.13
C GLU A 14 18.13 -11.62 -8.61
N GLU A 15 18.85 -12.29 -9.50
CA GLU A 15 20.00 -13.12 -9.14
C GLU A 15 21.13 -12.28 -8.51
N LEU A 16 21.45 -11.14 -9.12
CA LEU A 16 22.45 -10.21 -8.61
C LEU A 16 22.06 -9.65 -7.24
N GLU A 17 20.80 -9.30 -7.05
CA GLU A 17 20.25 -8.80 -5.79
C GLU A 17 20.43 -9.82 -4.65
N ILE A 18 20.11 -11.10 -4.91
CA ILE A 18 20.30 -12.18 -3.92
C ILE A 18 21.77 -12.35 -3.54
N GLN A 19 22.67 -12.32 -4.52
CA GLN A 19 24.11 -12.51 -4.29
C GLN A 19 24.71 -11.36 -3.47
N ILE A 20 24.37 -10.11 -3.83
CA ILE A 20 24.86 -8.92 -3.11
C ILE A 20 24.32 -8.89 -1.68
N ALA A 21 23.02 -9.17 -1.48
CA ALA A 21 22.42 -9.18 -0.15
C ALA A 21 23.08 -10.22 0.76
N LYS A 22 23.44 -11.39 0.22
CA LYS A 22 24.15 -12.41 0.98
C LYS A 22 25.52 -11.92 1.45
N GLN A 23 26.33 -11.39 0.52
CA GLN A 23 27.70 -10.93 0.85
C GLN A 23 27.69 -9.77 1.85
N ILE A 24 26.80 -8.80 1.68
CA ILE A 24 26.70 -7.67 2.61
C ILE A 24 26.22 -8.15 3.99
N GLY A 25 25.29 -9.10 4.05
CA GLY A 25 24.78 -9.63 5.31
C GLY A 25 25.78 -10.50 6.07
N GLU A 26 26.74 -11.11 5.38
CA GLU A 26 27.89 -11.79 5.98
C GLU A 26 28.89 -10.75 6.52
N LEU A 27 29.26 -9.76 5.70
CA LEU A 27 30.18 -8.70 6.09
C LEU A 27 29.71 -7.90 7.30
N LEU A 28 28.42 -7.53 7.37
CA LEU A 28 27.86 -6.79 8.50
C LEU A 28 27.93 -7.61 9.80
N ARG A 29 27.72 -8.93 9.72
CA ARG A 29 27.83 -9.82 10.89
C ARG A 29 29.25 -10.00 11.36
N GLU A 30 30.22 -10.04 10.44
CA GLU A 30 31.63 -10.08 10.79
C GLU A 30 32.10 -8.77 11.43
N HIS A 31 31.60 -7.62 10.92
CA HIS A 31 31.96 -6.31 11.43
C HIS A 31 31.37 -6.02 12.82
N ASP A 32 30.09 -6.33 13.03
CA ASP A 32 29.42 -6.19 14.32
C ASP A 32 28.50 -7.38 14.59
N PRO A 33 28.97 -8.37 15.38
CA PRO A 33 28.19 -9.54 15.77
C PRO A 33 26.96 -9.22 16.61
N THR A 34 26.86 -8.02 17.19
CA THR A 34 25.75 -7.61 18.05
C THR A 34 24.57 -7.02 17.28
N LEU A 35 24.75 -6.75 15.98
CA LEU A 35 23.69 -6.25 15.11
C LEU A 35 22.48 -7.19 15.10
N HIS A 36 21.30 -6.60 15.31
CA HIS A 36 20.05 -7.34 15.24
C HIS A 36 19.78 -7.84 13.81
N LEU A 37 19.32 -9.09 13.70
CA LEU A 37 19.04 -9.75 12.42
C LEU A 37 18.09 -8.95 11.49
N PRO A 38 17.04 -8.25 11.98
CA PRO A 38 16.24 -7.36 11.15
C PRO A 38 17.05 -6.21 10.54
N GLY A 39 17.94 -5.57 11.30
CA GLY A 39 18.81 -4.51 10.82
C GLY A 39 19.75 -4.99 9.72
N ILE A 40 20.36 -6.17 9.91
CA ILE A 40 21.23 -6.81 8.91
C ILE A 40 20.45 -7.10 7.62
N ARG A 41 19.25 -7.67 7.72
CA ARG A 41 18.41 -7.97 6.54
C ARG A 41 18.01 -6.71 5.79
N THR A 42 17.60 -5.66 6.50
CA THR A 42 17.22 -4.38 5.91
C THR A 42 18.40 -3.73 5.20
N ALA A 43 19.55 -3.61 5.86
CA ALA A 43 20.75 -3.00 5.26
C ALA A 43 21.23 -3.77 4.02
N SER A 44 21.28 -5.11 4.12
CA SER A 44 21.74 -5.97 3.03
C SER A 44 20.78 -5.95 1.83
N GLY A 45 19.48 -5.96 2.09
CA GLY A 45 18.45 -5.90 1.05
C GLY A 45 18.46 -4.55 0.32
N LEU A 46 18.53 -3.43 1.05
CA LEU A 46 18.58 -2.10 0.45
C LEU A 46 19.82 -1.91 -0.42
N ALA A 47 21.00 -2.27 0.10
CA ALA A 47 22.24 -2.15 -0.67
C ALA A 47 22.21 -3.02 -1.94
N ALA A 48 21.68 -4.24 -1.84
CA ALA A 48 21.52 -5.12 -2.99
C ALA A 48 20.55 -4.58 -4.04
N MET A 49 19.39 -4.07 -3.61
CA MET A 49 18.39 -3.49 -4.51
C MET A 49 18.94 -2.27 -5.25
N ILE A 50 19.62 -1.37 -4.54
CA ILE A 50 20.23 -0.16 -5.11
C ILE A 50 21.30 -0.55 -6.12
N ALA A 51 22.24 -1.42 -5.73
CA ALA A 51 23.32 -1.89 -6.61
C ALA A 51 22.77 -2.59 -7.86
N ALA A 52 21.78 -3.47 -7.70
CA ALA A 52 21.17 -4.18 -8.83
C ALA A 52 20.41 -3.23 -9.78
N GLN A 53 19.75 -2.20 -9.26
CA GLN A 53 19.08 -1.18 -10.08
C GLN A 53 20.05 -0.29 -10.86
N ILE A 54 21.19 0.05 -10.25
CA ILE A 54 22.25 0.81 -10.92
C ILE A 54 22.91 -0.04 -12.01
N ALA A 55 23.17 -1.32 -11.73
CA ALA A 55 23.83 -2.23 -12.65
C ALA A 55 23.07 -2.46 -13.96
N VAL A 56 21.73 -2.35 -13.95
CA VAL A 56 20.88 -2.54 -15.14
C VAL A 56 20.62 -1.26 -15.93
N GLN A 57 21.18 -0.11 -15.51
CA GLN A 57 21.00 1.16 -16.22
C GLN A 57 21.73 1.18 -17.58
N PRO A 58 21.22 1.95 -18.57
CA PRO A 58 21.92 2.18 -19.83
C PRO A 58 23.29 2.85 -19.60
N GLN A 59 24.26 2.60 -20.49
CA GLN A 59 25.61 3.20 -20.41
C GLN A 59 25.58 4.74 -20.40
N SER A 60 24.60 5.36 -21.06
CA SER A 60 24.43 6.82 -21.02
C SER A 60 24.10 7.33 -19.62
N VAL A 61 23.28 6.60 -18.87
CA VAL A 61 22.90 6.92 -17.48
C VAL A 61 24.05 6.61 -16.53
N GLN A 62 24.75 5.48 -16.71
CA GLN A 62 25.93 5.15 -15.90
C GLN A 62 27.04 6.21 -16.02
N ARG A 63 27.24 6.79 -17.21
CA ARG A 63 28.21 7.89 -17.40
C ARG A 63 27.80 9.17 -16.67
N SER A 64 26.51 9.48 -16.57
CA SER A 64 26.05 10.62 -15.78
C SER A 64 26.23 10.44 -14.28
N MET A 65 26.34 9.19 -13.79
CA MET A 65 26.53 8.91 -12.35
C MET A 65 27.89 9.40 -11.82
N ALA A 66 28.91 9.60 -12.67
CA ALA A 66 30.17 10.18 -12.25
C ALA A 66 30.01 11.57 -11.61
N SER A 67 29.00 12.34 -12.03
CA SER A 67 28.69 13.65 -11.44
C SER A 67 28.07 13.57 -10.04
N LEU A 68 27.62 12.38 -9.61
CA LEU A 68 27.04 12.15 -8.29
C LEU A 68 28.07 11.78 -7.23
N GLU A 69 29.31 11.45 -7.63
CA GLU A 69 30.36 11.02 -6.70
C GLU A 69 30.62 12.09 -5.62
N ASP A 70 30.58 13.36 -6.00
CA ASP A 70 30.77 14.50 -5.08
C ASP A 70 29.63 14.66 -4.05
N HIS A 71 28.44 14.13 -4.35
CA HIS A 71 27.23 14.28 -3.51
C HIS A 71 26.81 12.96 -2.86
N LEU A 72 27.57 11.88 -3.07
CA LEU A 72 27.15 10.53 -2.66
C LEU A 72 26.94 10.42 -1.15
N THR A 73 27.76 11.11 -0.37
CA THR A 73 27.66 11.12 1.11
C THR A 73 26.38 11.81 1.58
N GLU A 74 26.02 12.95 0.98
CA GLU A 74 24.79 13.69 1.32
C GLU A 74 23.56 12.85 0.94
N LEU A 75 23.54 12.32 -0.29
CA LEU A 75 22.48 11.44 -0.77
C LEU A 75 22.31 10.18 0.09
N ALA A 76 23.41 9.56 0.50
CA ALA A 76 23.36 8.38 1.38
C ALA A 76 22.84 8.74 2.77
N THR A 77 23.24 9.90 3.31
CA THR A 77 22.80 10.37 4.63
C THR A 77 21.30 10.66 4.62
N ASP A 78 20.81 11.40 3.63
CA ASP A 78 19.39 11.72 3.46
C ASP A 78 18.57 10.45 3.24
N PHE A 79 19.08 9.52 2.42
CA PHE A 79 18.43 8.24 2.19
C PHE A 79 18.28 7.45 3.49
N VAL A 80 19.36 7.34 4.28
CA VAL A 80 19.32 6.62 5.57
C VAL A 80 18.40 7.33 6.57
N ALA A 81 18.43 8.67 6.64
CA ALA A 81 17.54 9.45 7.49
C ALA A 81 16.07 9.15 7.17
N ASN A 82 15.70 9.13 5.88
CA ASN A 82 14.35 8.79 5.43
C ASN A 82 13.98 7.33 5.76
N VAL A 83 14.91 6.38 5.63
CA VAL A 83 14.68 4.97 6.00
C VAL A 83 14.45 4.83 7.50
N VAL A 84 15.24 5.53 8.34
CA VAL A 84 15.11 5.52 9.79
C VAL A 84 13.81 6.19 10.23
N GLU A 85 13.48 7.35 9.67
CA GLU A 85 12.22 8.04 9.91
C GLU A 85 11.04 7.16 9.50
N THR A 86 11.13 6.45 8.38
CA THR A 86 10.10 5.48 7.97
C THR A 86 10.01 4.31 8.96
N ALA A 87 11.13 3.80 9.45
CA ALA A 87 11.15 2.70 10.43
C ALA A 87 10.61 3.12 11.81
N GLN A 88 10.88 4.35 12.25
CA GLN A 88 10.42 4.91 13.53
C GLN A 88 8.98 5.40 13.45
N SER A 89 8.61 6.04 12.35
CA SER A 89 7.21 6.38 12.09
C SER A 89 6.35 5.12 12.00
N ASN A 90 6.87 3.95 11.63
CA ASN A 90 6.12 2.68 11.77
C ASN A 90 5.81 2.29 13.23
N LEU A 91 6.60 2.72 14.22
CA LEU A 91 6.31 2.52 15.66
C LEU A 91 5.25 3.54 16.15
N ASP A 92 5.36 4.81 15.77
CA ASP A 92 4.36 5.84 16.11
C ASP A 92 3.05 5.71 15.32
N GLN A 93 3.15 5.24 14.07
CA GLN A 93 2.02 4.87 13.24
C GLN A 93 1.38 3.57 13.72
N GLY A 94 2.01 2.74 14.55
CA GLY A 94 1.31 1.63 15.22
C GLY A 94 0.18 2.12 16.15
N ILE A 95 0.30 3.35 16.66
CA ILE A 95 -0.69 4.01 17.53
C ILE A 95 -1.52 5.04 16.75
N LYS A 96 -0.97 5.65 15.68
CA LYS A 96 -1.67 6.64 14.84
C LYS A 96 -2.34 6.07 13.56
N ARG A 97 -2.08 4.82 13.14
CA ARG A 97 -2.75 4.17 11.96
C ARG A 97 -4.19 3.78 12.19
N PHE A 98 -4.70 3.91 13.42
CA PHE A 98 -6.13 3.81 13.69
C PHE A 98 -6.94 4.98 13.10
N TYR A 99 -6.30 6.04 12.61
CA TYR A 99 -6.95 7.04 11.75
C TYR A 99 -6.10 7.25 10.49
N ALA A 100 -6.59 6.72 9.37
CA ALA A 100 -5.90 6.75 8.09
C ALA A 100 -5.82 8.17 7.51
N ALA A 101 -4.67 8.84 7.67
CA ALA A 101 -4.33 9.97 6.81
C ALA A 101 -3.97 9.44 5.40
N ALA A 102 -4.65 9.97 4.38
CA ALA A 102 -4.44 9.60 2.98
C ALA A 102 -2.98 9.84 2.53
N PRO A 103 -2.37 8.93 1.76
CA PRO A 103 -0.98 9.06 1.37
C PRO A 103 -0.77 10.23 0.39
N ILE A 104 0.26 11.04 0.68
CA ILE A 104 0.72 12.13 -0.17
C ILE A 104 1.58 11.55 -1.31
N ASN A 105 1.07 11.72 -2.54
CA ASN A 105 1.71 11.75 -3.86
C ASN A 105 1.79 10.49 -4.77
N ARG A 106 0.91 10.51 -5.79
CA ARG A 106 1.12 10.46 -7.25
C ARG A 106 2.26 9.57 -7.79
N ASP A 107 1.95 8.30 -8.00
CA ASP A 107 1.99 7.66 -9.33
C ASP A 107 1.65 6.17 -9.20
N GLY A 108 0.47 5.79 -9.70
CA GLY A 108 0.09 4.39 -9.82
C GLY A 108 -1.39 4.14 -9.56
N LEU A 109 -2.14 4.04 -10.67
CA LEU A 109 -3.53 3.60 -10.79
C LEU A 109 -4.60 4.67 -10.51
N GLN A 110 -4.74 5.62 -11.44
CA GLN A 110 -6.08 6.13 -11.75
C GLN A 110 -6.89 4.98 -12.37
N LEU A 111 -7.96 4.51 -11.68
CA LEU A 111 -9.13 3.77 -12.19
C LEU A 111 -9.88 3.10 -11.01
N PRO A 112 -11.23 3.11 -10.88
CA PRO A 112 -12.30 3.66 -11.71
C PRO A 112 -13.17 4.73 -10.99
N ASP A 113 -13.49 5.77 -11.76
CA ASP A 113 -14.24 6.99 -11.41
C ASP A 113 -13.66 7.83 -10.25
N ASP A 114 -13.40 9.11 -10.50
CA ASP A 114 -12.95 10.10 -9.51
C ASP A 114 -13.84 10.17 -8.24
N TRP A 115 -15.05 9.58 -8.27
CA TRP A 115 -15.97 9.59 -7.14
C TRP A 115 -15.62 8.60 -6.03
N ALA A 116 -15.01 7.43 -6.31
CA ALA A 116 -14.87 6.36 -5.32
C ALA A 116 -13.74 6.56 -4.29
N GLY A 117 -12.97 7.66 -4.42
CA GLY A 117 -11.78 7.92 -3.63
C GLY A 117 -10.60 6.99 -3.98
N PRO A 118 -9.56 6.93 -3.13
CA PRO A 118 -8.41 6.05 -3.35
C PRO A 118 -8.82 4.58 -3.37
N VAL A 119 -8.49 3.88 -4.46
CA VAL A 119 -8.79 2.46 -4.68
C VAL A 119 -7.52 1.68 -4.97
N ALA A 120 -7.50 0.40 -4.62
CA ALA A 120 -6.38 -0.48 -4.90
C ALA A 120 -6.82 -1.87 -5.36
N GLY A 121 -6.00 -2.49 -6.21
CA GLY A 121 -6.16 -3.89 -6.57
C GLY A 121 -5.59 -4.83 -5.50
N PRO A 122 -5.98 -6.12 -5.47
CA PRO A 122 -5.56 -7.07 -4.45
C PRO A 122 -4.04 -7.19 -4.24
N SER A 123 -3.25 -7.11 -5.32
CA SER A 123 -1.78 -7.19 -5.23
C SER A 123 -1.16 -5.99 -4.53
N LEU A 124 -1.73 -4.79 -4.71
CA LEU A 124 -1.25 -3.57 -4.07
C LEU A 124 -1.64 -3.57 -2.59
N ILE A 125 -2.85 -4.04 -2.27
CA ILE A 125 -3.33 -4.16 -0.89
C ILE A 125 -2.48 -5.15 -0.10
N GLU A 126 -2.19 -6.32 -0.66
CA GLU A 126 -1.31 -7.32 -0.02
C GLU A 126 0.08 -6.74 0.25
N LYS A 127 0.65 -6.01 -0.71
CA LYS A 127 2.00 -5.44 -0.60
C LYS A 127 2.09 -4.31 0.43
N HIS A 128 1.11 -3.41 0.48
CA HIS A 128 1.21 -2.16 1.24
C HIS A 128 0.38 -2.13 2.53
N PHE A 129 -0.66 -2.97 2.63
CA PHE A 129 -1.57 -3.00 3.78
C PHE A 129 -1.53 -4.34 4.53
N GLY A 130 -0.75 -5.32 4.06
CA GLY A 130 -0.58 -6.62 4.71
C GLY A 130 -1.80 -7.53 4.68
N ILE A 131 -2.83 -7.18 3.90
CA ILE A 131 -4.05 -7.99 3.76
C ILE A 131 -3.84 -9.01 2.66
N ASN A 132 -3.71 -10.29 3.03
CA ASN A 132 -3.54 -11.38 2.07
C ASN A 132 -4.66 -11.42 1.03
N ARG A 133 -4.32 -11.72 -0.23
CA ARG A 133 -5.29 -11.80 -1.34
C ARG A 133 -6.42 -12.81 -1.08
N SER A 134 -6.11 -13.93 -0.42
CA SER A 134 -7.10 -14.93 -0.04
C SER A 134 -8.10 -14.39 1.00
N THR A 135 -7.63 -13.57 1.93
CA THR A 135 -8.46 -12.89 2.94
C THR A 135 -9.41 -11.90 2.28
N LEU A 136 -8.90 -11.02 1.40
CA LEU A 136 -9.73 -10.09 0.62
C LEU A 136 -10.79 -10.83 -0.20
N HIS A 137 -10.40 -11.92 -0.87
CA HIS A 137 -11.33 -12.71 -1.66
C HIS A 137 -12.43 -13.34 -0.78
N ARG A 138 -12.07 -13.83 0.41
CA ARG A 138 -13.02 -14.38 1.38
C ARG A 138 -14.00 -13.32 1.88
N TRP A 139 -13.51 -12.14 2.26
CA TRP A 139 -14.34 -11.02 2.72
C TRP A 139 -15.29 -10.54 1.62
N HIS A 140 -14.79 -10.35 0.41
CA HIS A 140 -15.63 -9.97 -0.72
C HIS A 140 -16.73 -11.00 -0.97
N LYS A 141 -16.39 -12.30 -0.97
CA LYS A 141 -17.38 -13.38 -1.17
C LYS A 141 -18.45 -13.43 -0.09
N ARG A 142 -18.13 -13.00 1.13
CA ARG A 142 -19.07 -12.93 2.26
C ARG A 142 -19.87 -11.63 2.33
N GLY A 143 -19.54 -10.64 1.50
CA GLY A 143 -20.11 -9.30 1.61
C GLY A 143 -19.58 -8.53 2.82
N ASP A 144 -18.38 -8.88 3.33
CA ASP A 144 -17.75 -8.14 4.44
C ASP A 144 -17.02 -6.88 3.93
N CYS A 145 -16.74 -6.79 2.63
CA CYS A 145 -16.08 -5.63 2.01
C CYS A 145 -16.63 -5.34 0.61
N ILE A 146 -16.55 -4.09 0.20
CA ILE A 146 -16.95 -3.56 -1.11
C ILE A 146 -15.82 -3.73 -2.11
N ALA A 147 -16.16 -4.31 -3.27
CA ALA A 147 -15.29 -4.38 -4.42
C ALA A 147 -15.99 -3.76 -5.64
N LEU A 148 -15.33 -2.81 -6.30
CA LEU A 148 -15.87 -2.09 -7.44
C LEU A 148 -15.24 -2.61 -8.74
N ASN A 149 -16.04 -2.66 -9.80
CA ASN A 149 -15.57 -3.03 -11.13
C ASN A 149 -14.76 -1.90 -11.74
N ALA A 150 -13.52 -2.19 -12.16
CA ALA A 150 -12.70 -1.24 -12.91
C ALA A 150 -13.14 -1.12 -14.36
N LYS A 151 -13.26 0.11 -14.88
CA LYS A 151 -13.60 0.35 -16.29
C LYS A 151 -12.60 -0.28 -17.27
N THR A 152 -11.32 -0.28 -16.91
CA THR A 152 -10.21 -0.72 -17.80
C THR A 152 -9.68 -2.11 -17.47
N SER A 153 -10.17 -2.75 -16.39
CA SER A 153 -9.67 -4.05 -15.93
C SER A 153 -10.82 -4.95 -15.55
N LYS A 154 -10.76 -6.22 -15.95
CA LYS A 154 -11.70 -7.26 -15.52
C LYS A 154 -11.57 -7.61 -14.04
N LYS A 155 -10.52 -7.14 -13.36
CA LYS A 155 -10.27 -7.42 -11.94
C LYS A 155 -10.91 -6.33 -11.08
N PRO A 156 -11.57 -6.69 -9.97
CA PRO A 156 -12.15 -5.72 -9.06
C PRO A 156 -11.05 -4.93 -8.34
N VAL A 157 -11.39 -3.70 -7.97
CA VAL A 157 -10.62 -2.84 -7.07
C VAL A 157 -11.38 -2.65 -5.78
N PHE A 158 -10.68 -2.28 -4.70
CA PHE A 158 -11.28 -2.07 -3.39
C PHE A 158 -10.99 -0.63 -2.96
N PRO A 159 -12.03 0.16 -2.64
CA PRO A 159 -11.83 1.44 -1.96
C PRO A 159 -11.05 1.26 -0.67
N LEU A 160 -10.04 2.11 -0.44
CA LEU A 160 -9.11 1.90 0.68
C LEU A 160 -9.68 2.34 2.03
N LYS A 161 -10.55 3.36 2.03
CA LYS A 161 -11.14 3.95 3.25
C LYS A 161 -12.01 2.97 4.05
N GLN A 162 -12.44 1.87 3.44
CA GLN A 162 -13.23 0.84 4.11
C GLN A 162 -12.40 -0.08 5.03
N PHE A 163 -11.06 0.02 5.01
CA PHE A 163 -10.19 -0.83 5.80
C PHE A 163 -9.57 -0.05 6.97
N LEU A 164 -9.74 -0.59 8.17
CA LEU A 164 -9.14 -0.13 9.41
C LEU A 164 -8.36 -1.29 10.03
N ASP A 165 -7.09 -1.07 10.38
CA ASP A 165 -6.16 -2.08 10.93
C ASP A 165 -6.10 -3.40 10.13
N GLY A 166 -6.16 -3.26 8.80
CA GLY A 166 -6.10 -4.39 7.88
C GLY A 166 -7.37 -5.23 7.85
N ARG A 167 -8.50 -4.74 8.36
CA ARG A 167 -9.82 -5.39 8.34
C ARG A 167 -10.89 -4.44 7.80
N PRO A 168 -12.00 -4.93 7.23
CA PRO A 168 -13.12 -4.06 6.90
C PRO A 168 -13.65 -3.38 8.17
N VAL A 169 -14.07 -2.12 8.06
CA VAL A 169 -14.71 -1.39 9.17
C VAL A 169 -15.96 -2.13 9.63
N ASP A 170 -16.19 -2.12 10.94
CA ASP A 170 -17.36 -2.76 11.51
C ASP A 170 -18.66 -2.07 11.02
N GLY A 171 -19.74 -2.83 10.92
CA GLY A 171 -21.01 -2.35 10.35
C GLY A 171 -21.09 -2.31 8.82
N LEU A 172 -19.97 -2.43 8.10
CA LEU A 172 -19.94 -2.36 6.63
C LEU A 172 -20.78 -3.46 5.97
N ALA A 173 -20.70 -4.69 6.48
CA ALA A 173 -21.44 -5.84 5.94
C ALA A 173 -22.97 -5.62 6.02
N GLN A 174 -23.43 -4.98 7.09
CA GLN A 174 -24.82 -4.65 7.31
C GLN A 174 -25.27 -3.56 6.34
N VAL A 175 -24.46 -2.52 6.13
CA VAL A 175 -24.75 -1.49 5.12
C VAL A 175 -24.83 -2.12 3.72
N ILE A 176 -23.86 -2.94 3.33
CA ILE A 176 -23.90 -3.68 2.05
C ILE A 176 -25.20 -4.49 1.92
N THR A 177 -25.64 -5.12 3.02
CA THR A 177 -26.89 -5.91 3.03
C THR A 177 -28.14 -5.03 2.86
N VAL A 178 -28.19 -3.86 3.51
CA VAL A 178 -29.31 -2.91 3.39
C VAL A 178 -29.43 -2.37 1.96
N PHE A 179 -28.31 -2.09 1.31
CA PHE A 179 -28.33 -1.59 -0.06
C PHE A 179 -28.48 -2.71 -1.10
N GLY A 180 -27.95 -3.91 -0.88
CA GLY A 180 -28.04 -5.02 -1.85
C GLY A 180 -27.16 -4.85 -3.11
N ASP A 181 -26.68 -3.63 -3.38
CA ASP A 181 -25.69 -3.32 -4.41
C ASP A 181 -24.47 -2.62 -3.79
N GLN A 182 -23.27 -3.14 -4.09
CA GLN A 182 -22.02 -2.64 -3.50
C GLN A 182 -21.62 -1.25 -3.99
N ARG A 183 -21.99 -0.88 -5.23
CA ARG A 183 -21.68 0.45 -5.77
C ARG A 183 -22.60 1.49 -5.13
N GLU A 184 -23.89 1.22 -5.03
CA GLU A 184 -24.84 2.10 -4.35
C GLU A 184 -24.48 2.27 -2.86
N ALA A 185 -24.14 1.17 -2.18
CA ALA A 185 -23.66 1.22 -0.80
C ALA A 185 -22.44 2.15 -0.66
N TRP A 186 -21.45 2.02 -1.55
CA TRP A 186 -20.25 2.86 -1.52
C TRP A 186 -20.56 4.33 -1.79
N GLN A 187 -21.42 4.62 -2.77
CA GLN A 187 -21.83 5.99 -3.10
C GLN A 187 -22.48 6.68 -1.91
N TRP A 188 -23.35 5.96 -1.19
CA TRP A 188 -23.98 6.49 0.02
C TRP A 188 -22.98 6.68 1.16
N LEU A 189 -22.07 5.72 1.36
CA LEU A 189 -21.06 5.76 2.43
C LEU A 189 -20.10 6.96 2.33
N ILE A 190 -19.78 7.41 1.12
CA ILE A 190 -18.80 8.50 0.92
C ILE A 190 -19.45 9.86 0.60
N ALA A 191 -20.77 9.89 0.43
CA ALA A 191 -21.50 11.13 0.19
C ALA A 191 -21.74 11.87 1.51
N PRO A 192 -21.61 13.21 1.54
CA PRO A 192 -22.09 14.02 2.66
C PRO A 192 -23.54 13.69 2.99
N ASN A 193 -23.84 13.49 4.28
CA ASN A 193 -25.19 13.19 4.73
C ASN A 193 -25.72 14.30 5.65
N THR A 194 -26.84 14.92 5.27
CA THR A 194 -27.43 16.04 6.01
C THR A 194 -27.89 15.67 7.41
N GLU A 195 -28.17 14.39 7.68
CA GLU A 195 -28.54 13.88 9.02
C GLU A 195 -27.30 13.60 9.90
N LEU A 196 -26.11 13.70 9.31
CA LEU A 196 -24.81 13.53 9.96
C LEU A 196 -23.96 14.80 9.86
N ASP A 197 -24.58 15.99 9.89
CA ASP A 197 -23.87 17.28 9.80
C ASP A 197 -22.96 17.40 8.55
N ASP A 198 -23.43 16.85 7.42
CA ASP A 198 -22.71 16.74 6.14
C ASP A 198 -21.46 15.84 6.18
N GLU A 199 -21.29 15.05 7.24
CA GLU A 199 -20.22 14.07 7.35
C GLU A 199 -20.54 12.79 6.55
N PRO A 200 -19.56 12.21 5.84
CA PRO A 200 -19.74 10.93 5.16
C PRO A 200 -19.97 9.79 6.16
N PRO A 201 -20.99 8.93 5.96
CA PRO A 201 -21.26 7.80 6.87
C PRO A 201 -20.08 6.84 7.08
N ILE A 202 -19.16 6.74 6.12
CA ILE A 202 -17.93 5.93 6.26
C ILE A 202 -17.01 6.44 7.38
N ASP A 203 -16.98 7.75 7.65
CA ASP A 203 -16.17 8.32 8.72
C ASP A 203 -16.71 7.91 10.09
N LEU A 204 -18.04 7.94 10.27
CA LEU A 204 -18.68 7.43 11.48
C LEU A 204 -18.45 5.93 11.69
N LEU A 205 -18.42 5.11 10.63
CA LEU A 205 -18.04 3.70 10.76
C LEU A 205 -16.60 3.52 11.25
N ILE A 206 -15.68 4.38 10.81
CA ILE A 206 -14.27 4.37 11.26
C ILE A 206 -14.19 4.78 12.74
N GLU A 207 -15.04 5.70 13.18
CA GLU A 207 -15.13 6.15 14.58
C GLU A 207 -15.86 5.15 15.51
N GLY A 208 -16.44 4.09 14.95
CA GLY A 208 -17.13 3.04 15.71
C GLY A 208 -18.62 3.28 15.93
N GLU A 209 -19.22 4.30 15.30
CA GLU A 209 -20.63 4.69 15.39
C GLU A 209 -21.54 3.85 14.47
N GLN A 210 -21.30 2.53 14.43
CA GLN A 210 -21.93 1.60 13.50
C GLN A 210 -23.45 1.52 13.62
N ASP A 211 -24.01 1.57 14.83
CA ASP A 211 -25.45 1.44 15.05
C ASP A 211 -26.21 2.61 14.42
N ARG A 212 -25.69 3.83 14.60
CA ARG A 212 -26.23 5.06 14.01
C ARG A 212 -26.21 5.01 12.49
N VAL A 213 -25.09 4.57 11.90
CA VAL A 213 -24.96 4.46 10.43
C VAL A 213 -25.91 3.40 9.88
N ILE A 214 -26.07 2.25 10.54
CA ILE A 214 -26.95 1.17 10.10
C ILE A 214 -28.42 1.59 10.18
N GLU A 215 -28.83 2.29 11.23
CA GLU A 215 -30.19 2.83 11.35
C GLU A 215 -30.49 3.82 10.22
N LEU A 216 -29.57 4.76 9.97
CA LEU A 216 -29.71 5.73 8.90
C LEU A 216 -29.76 5.08 7.51
N ALA A 217 -28.93 4.07 7.27
CA ALA A 217 -28.95 3.30 6.03
C ALA A 217 -30.34 2.68 5.77
N ARG A 218 -30.99 2.14 6.81
CA ARG A 218 -32.35 1.55 6.68
C ARG A 218 -33.39 2.62 6.39
N SER A 219 -33.33 3.77 7.06
CA SER A 219 -34.24 4.90 6.83
C SER A 219 -34.12 5.46 5.41
N SER A 220 -32.91 5.45 4.83
CA SER A 220 -32.68 5.91 3.45
C SER A 220 -33.23 5.00 2.35
N ARG A 221 -33.64 3.76 2.71
CA ARG A 221 -34.22 2.76 1.80
C ARG A 221 -35.72 2.55 1.99
N SER A 222 -36.33 3.17 3.00
CA SER A 222 -37.78 3.14 3.23
C SER A 222 -38.52 4.17 2.38
#